data_AF-A0A5C3KFK4-F1
#
_entry.id   AF-A0A5C3KFK4-F1
#
_cell.length_a   1.000
_cell.length_b   1.000
_cell.length_c   1.000
_cell.angle_alpha   90.00
_cell.angle_beta   90.00
_cell.angle_gamma   90.00
#
_symmetry.space_group_name_H-M   'P 1'
#
loop_
_entity.id
_entity.type
_entity.pdbx_description
1 polymer ?
#
loop_
_entity_poly.entity_id
_entity_poly.type
_entity_poly.pdbx_seq_one_letter_code
_entity_poly.pdbx_strand_id
1 'polypeptide(L)'
;MARFAQVLSLLIAFCACAVSAAPIAPAQAAAALQCDIARVQIVASVNRTVAEVNDVIQGAGADVATAAAASTAAAALQSAQAGIDQIAAALLAGKAPPQASRDIVEQGFADAGVALDSIVSTDPAILAQVTEAKDDLESAASAGELVIANC
;
A
#
# COMPACT_ATOMS: atom_id res chain seq x y z
N MET A 1 76.76 10.31 -23.17
CA MET A 1 75.49 9.57 -23.12
C MET A 1 74.51 10.46 -22.35
N ALA A 2 73.75 11.33 -23.03
CA ALA A 2 72.35 11.11 -23.42
C ALA A 2 71.42 10.90 -22.20
N ARG A 3 70.28 11.57 -22.00
CA ARG A 3 69.53 12.67 -22.64
C ARG A 3 68.35 12.99 -21.68
N PHE A 4 67.87 14.24 -21.67
CA PHE A 4 66.47 14.71 -21.62
C PHE A 4 65.49 14.10 -20.59
N ALA A 5 64.90 14.93 -19.70
CA ALA A 5 63.55 15.53 -19.86
C ALA A 5 62.42 14.50 -19.58
N GLN A 6 61.27 14.73 -19.00
CA GLN A 6 60.48 15.89 -18.60
C GLN A 6 59.18 15.27 -18.02
N VAL A 7 58.40 16.04 -17.24
CA VAL A 7 56.92 15.99 -17.22
C VAL A 7 56.30 14.80 -16.45
N LEU A 8 55.81 15.03 -15.23
CA LEU A 8 54.40 15.36 -14.94
C LEU A 8 53.44 14.23 -15.37
N SER A 9 52.91 13.48 -14.41
CA SER A 9 51.70 12.66 -14.63
C SER A 9 50.86 12.60 -13.37
N LEU A 10 50.12 13.69 -13.23
CA LEU A 10 48.85 13.83 -12.54
C LEU A 10 47.86 12.80 -13.12
N LEU A 11 47.36 11.85 -12.33
CA LEU A 11 46.18 11.06 -12.72
C LEU A 11 45.25 10.90 -11.49
N ILE A 12 44.55 11.99 -11.24
CA ILE A 12 43.30 12.03 -10.47
C ILE A 12 42.26 11.29 -11.31
N ALA A 13 42.03 10.00 -11.01
CA ALA A 13 40.89 9.27 -11.54
C ALA A 13 39.69 9.47 -10.59
N PHE A 14 39.16 10.70 -10.57
CA PHE A 14 37.86 10.98 -9.96
C PHE A 14 36.81 10.47 -10.95
N CYS A 15 36.36 9.24 -10.76
CA CYS A 15 35.24 8.68 -11.51
C CYS A 15 33.97 9.41 -11.04
N ALA A 16 33.69 10.55 -11.65
CA ALA A 16 32.40 11.20 -11.52
C ALA A 16 31.34 10.25 -12.09
N CYS A 17 30.66 9.52 -11.23
CA CYS A 17 29.33 9.03 -11.54
C CYS A 17 28.47 10.28 -11.74
N ALA A 18 28.42 10.78 -12.97
CA ALA A 18 27.37 11.65 -13.39
C ALA A 18 26.08 10.85 -13.22
N VAL A 19 25.44 10.99 -12.05
CA VAL A 19 24.02 10.69 -11.90
C VAL A 19 23.35 11.69 -12.82
N SER A 20 23.17 11.27 -14.08
CA SER A 20 22.24 11.90 -15.00
C SER A 20 20.88 11.77 -14.34
N ALA A 21 20.49 12.76 -13.53
CA ALA A 21 19.08 13.02 -13.29
C ALA A 21 18.51 13.42 -14.66
N ALA A 22 18.20 12.41 -15.48
CA ALA A 22 17.55 12.62 -16.76
C ALA A 22 16.27 13.40 -16.46
N PRO A 23 16.01 14.53 -17.14
CA PRO A 23 14.80 15.29 -16.89
C PRO A 23 13.62 14.35 -17.13
N ILE A 24 12.86 14.12 -16.07
CA ILE A 24 11.64 13.33 -16.11
C ILE A 24 10.74 14.03 -17.11
N ALA A 25 10.39 13.37 -18.21
CA ALA A 25 9.47 13.96 -19.17
C ALA A 25 8.16 14.30 -18.43
N PRO A 26 7.46 15.39 -18.77
CA PRO A 26 6.27 15.83 -18.02
C PRO A 26 5.20 14.73 -17.86
N ALA A 27 5.09 13.81 -18.82
CA ALA A 27 4.23 12.63 -18.71
C ALA A 27 4.69 11.62 -17.63
N GLN A 28 6.00 11.39 -17.50
CA GLN A 28 6.58 10.51 -16.49
C GLN A 28 6.44 11.13 -15.08
N ALA A 29 6.52 12.45 -14.96
CA ALA A 29 6.30 13.15 -13.70
C ALA A 29 4.84 13.05 -13.25
N ALA A 30 3.88 13.19 -14.16
CA ALA A 30 2.45 13.04 -13.87
C ALA A 30 2.07 11.61 -13.47
N ALA A 31 2.69 10.58 -14.06
CA ALA A 31 2.49 9.19 -13.68
C ALA A 31 3.03 8.90 -12.28
N ALA A 32 4.25 9.36 -11.96
CA ALA A 32 4.86 9.19 -10.64
C ALA A 32 4.01 9.84 -9.51
N LEU A 33 3.46 11.03 -9.76
CA LEU A 33 2.55 11.70 -8.82
C LEU A 33 1.26 10.91 -8.57
N GLN A 34 0.65 10.34 -9.62
CA GLN A 34 -0.54 9.51 -9.48
C GLN A 34 -0.28 8.24 -8.67
N CYS A 35 0.91 7.66 -8.83
CA CYS A 35 1.33 6.50 -8.04
C CYS A 35 1.45 6.78 -6.56
N ASP A 36 2.08 7.89 -6.20
CA ASP A 36 2.23 8.27 -4.81
C ASP A 36 0.88 8.60 -4.18
N ILE A 37 -0.01 9.28 -4.91
CA ILE A 37 -1.39 9.53 -4.47
C ILE A 37 -2.15 8.23 -4.24
N ALA A 38 -2.13 7.30 -5.20
CA ALA A 38 -2.84 6.04 -5.09
C ALA A 38 -2.31 5.19 -3.91
N ARG A 39 -0.99 5.14 -3.71
CA ARG A 39 -0.37 4.46 -2.56
C ARG A 39 -0.79 5.06 -1.22
N VAL A 40 -0.79 6.39 -1.12
CA VAL A 40 -1.26 7.08 0.10
C VAL A 40 -2.74 6.81 0.34
N GLN A 41 -3.54 6.80 -0.72
CA GLN A 41 -4.97 6.51 -0.63
C GLN A 41 -5.24 5.08 -0.14
N ILE A 42 -4.50 4.07 -0.61
CA ILE A 42 -4.61 2.69 -0.09
C ILE A 42 -4.38 2.68 1.42
N VAL A 43 -3.26 3.25 1.90
CA VAL A 43 -2.91 3.23 3.33
C VAL A 43 -3.94 4.00 4.16
N ALA A 44 -4.41 5.16 3.67
CA ALA A 44 -5.43 5.94 4.35
C ALA A 44 -6.76 5.20 4.45
N SER A 45 -7.24 4.63 3.33
CA SER A 45 -8.50 3.88 3.28
C SER A 45 -8.45 2.62 4.15
N VAL A 46 -7.36 1.82 4.08
CA VAL A 46 -7.20 0.63 4.94
C VAL A 46 -7.24 1.01 6.43
N ASN A 47 -6.54 2.07 6.82
CA ASN A 47 -6.54 2.53 8.22
C ASN A 47 -7.93 2.98 8.68
N ARG A 48 -8.70 3.65 7.81
CA ARG A 48 -10.09 4.01 8.12
C ARG A 48 -10.98 2.78 8.21
N THR A 49 -10.90 1.84 7.27
CA THR A 49 -11.63 0.56 7.36
C THR A 49 -11.33 -0.17 8.68
N VAL A 50 -10.07 -0.23 9.10
CA VAL A 50 -9.69 -0.84 10.39
C VAL A 50 -10.30 -0.09 11.57
N ALA A 51 -10.33 1.25 11.54
CA ALA A 51 -10.97 2.05 12.58
C ALA A 51 -12.47 1.77 12.66
N GLU A 52 -13.18 1.81 11.52
CA GLU A 52 -14.62 1.54 11.46
C GLU A 52 -14.96 0.12 11.93
N VAL A 53 -14.16 -0.88 11.52
CA VAL A 53 -14.32 -2.26 12.00
C VAL A 53 -14.15 -2.36 13.52
N ASN A 54 -13.17 -1.65 14.10
CA ASN A 54 -12.99 -1.61 15.55
C ASN A 54 -14.14 -0.91 16.28
N ASP A 55 -14.75 0.10 15.65
CA ASP A 55 -15.92 0.76 16.20
C ASP A 55 -17.15 -0.14 16.14
N VAL A 56 -17.31 -0.96 15.08
CA VAL A 56 -18.32 -2.03 15.03
C VAL A 56 -18.11 -3.04 16.15
N ILE A 57 -16.88 -3.50 16.40
CA ILE A 57 -16.57 -4.44 17.49
C ILE A 57 -16.97 -3.85 18.85
N GLN A 58 -16.66 -2.57 19.10
CA GLN A 58 -17.00 -1.89 20.34
C GLN A 58 -18.50 -1.65 20.49
N GLY A 59 -19.17 -1.28 19.39
CA GLY A 59 -20.61 -1.02 19.36
C GLY A 59 -21.47 -2.28 19.43
N ALA A 60 -20.95 -3.44 19.04
CA ALA A 60 -21.69 -4.70 19.03
C ALA A 60 -22.26 -5.10 20.40
N GLY A 61 -21.65 -4.64 21.49
CA GLY A 61 -22.14 -4.88 22.85
C GLY A 61 -22.25 -6.38 23.17
N ALA A 62 -23.49 -6.87 23.31
CA ALA A 62 -23.77 -8.28 23.59
C ALA A 62 -23.97 -9.14 22.33
N ASP A 63 -23.97 -8.54 21.13
CA ASP A 63 -24.07 -9.26 19.87
C ASP A 63 -22.73 -9.93 19.51
N VAL A 64 -22.59 -11.17 19.96
CA VAL A 64 -21.40 -11.99 19.74
C VAL A 64 -21.20 -12.29 18.25
N ALA A 65 -22.26 -12.37 17.44
CA ALA A 65 -22.16 -12.67 16.02
C ALA A 65 -21.58 -11.48 15.25
N THR A 66 -22.10 -10.28 15.50
CA THR A 66 -21.55 -9.03 14.93
C THR A 66 -20.10 -8.82 15.34
N ALA A 67 -19.77 -8.98 16.63
CA ALA A 67 -18.40 -8.83 17.11
C ALA A 67 -17.43 -9.85 16.48
N ALA A 68 -17.86 -11.10 16.30
CA ALA A 68 -17.05 -12.15 15.68
C ALA A 68 -16.81 -11.90 14.18
N ALA A 69 -17.84 -11.47 13.45
CA ALA A 69 -17.71 -11.10 12.05
C ALA A 69 -16.79 -9.89 11.86
N ALA A 70 -16.96 -8.83 12.66
CA ALA A 70 -16.08 -7.66 12.63
C ALA A 70 -14.63 -8.02 13.02
N SER A 71 -14.43 -8.89 14.01
CA SER A 71 -13.09 -9.41 14.35
C SER A 71 -12.46 -10.21 13.21
N THR A 72 -13.27 -10.93 12.43
CA THR A 72 -12.79 -11.66 11.23
C THR A 72 -12.36 -10.67 10.15
N ALA A 73 -13.14 -9.62 9.92
CA ALA A 73 -12.76 -8.54 9.01
C ALA A 73 -11.44 -7.87 9.44
N ALA A 74 -11.28 -7.56 10.73
CA ALA A 74 -10.05 -6.97 11.27
C ALA A 74 -8.82 -7.87 11.05
N ALA A 75 -8.96 -9.19 11.24
CA ALA A 75 -7.88 -10.14 11.00
C ALA A 75 -7.51 -10.24 9.52
N ALA A 76 -8.51 -10.21 8.62
CA ALA A 76 -8.29 -10.20 7.18
C ALA A 76 -7.55 -8.92 6.72
N LEU A 77 -7.92 -7.76 7.27
CA LEU A 77 -7.22 -6.50 7.02
C LEU A 77 -5.77 -6.50 7.54
N GLN A 78 -5.51 -7.14 8.67
CA GLN A 78 -4.13 -7.34 9.15
C GLN A 78 -3.31 -8.22 8.21
N SER A 79 -3.93 -9.26 7.63
CA SER A 79 -3.29 -10.08 6.59
C SER A 79 -2.96 -9.23 5.35
N ALA A 80 -3.90 -8.41 4.89
CA ALA A 80 -3.66 -7.48 3.78
C ALA A 80 -2.51 -6.50 4.11
N GLN A 81 -2.47 -5.93 5.32
CA GLN A 81 -1.38 -5.06 5.76
C GLN A 81 -0.02 -5.78 5.72
N ALA A 82 0.04 -7.04 6.14
CA ALA A 82 1.28 -7.83 6.04
C ALA A 82 1.73 -8.01 4.57
N GLY A 83 0.78 -8.16 3.63
CA GLY A 83 1.07 -8.15 2.19
C GLY A 83 1.61 -6.80 1.71
N ILE A 84 0.99 -5.69 2.14
CA ILE A 84 1.45 -4.32 1.85
C ILE A 84 2.87 -4.10 2.38
N ASP A 85 3.19 -4.56 3.59
CA ASP A 85 4.51 -4.42 4.19
C ASP A 85 5.59 -5.18 3.38
N GLN A 86 5.26 -6.38 2.89
CA GLN A 86 6.16 -7.13 2.01
C GLN A 86 6.38 -6.43 0.65
N ILE A 87 5.33 -5.84 0.08
CA ILE A 87 5.42 -5.03 -1.14
C ILE A 87 6.34 -3.83 -0.88
N ALA A 88 6.13 -3.09 0.21
CA ALA A 88 6.95 -1.95 0.58
C ALA A 88 8.41 -2.33 0.78
N ALA A 89 8.69 -3.44 1.46
CA ALA A 89 10.04 -3.95 1.67
C ALA A 89 10.74 -4.30 0.33
N ALA A 90 10.03 -4.91 -0.61
CA ALA A 90 10.58 -5.21 -1.94
C ALA A 90 10.91 -3.93 -2.72
N LEU A 91 10.02 -2.94 -2.70
CA LEU A 91 10.23 -1.65 -3.35
C LEU A 91 11.43 -0.88 -2.76
N LEU A 92 11.56 -0.84 -1.43
CA LEU A 92 12.72 -0.24 -0.75
C LEU A 92 14.03 -0.93 -1.12
N ALA A 93 13.98 -2.24 -1.40
CA ALA A 93 15.12 -3.00 -1.89
C ALA A 93 15.38 -2.84 -3.41
N GLY A 94 14.62 -2.00 -4.11
CA GLY A 94 14.72 -1.82 -5.57
C GLY A 94 14.26 -3.04 -6.38
N LYS A 95 13.43 -3.91 -5.79
CA LYS A 95 12.89 -5.11 -6.43
C LYS A 95 11.44 -4.87 -6.85
N ALA A 96 11.00 -5.63 -7.86
CA ALA A 96 9.59 -5.70 -8.19
C ALA A 96 8.81 -6.28 -7.00
N PRO A 97 7.60 -5.78 -6.70
CA PRO A 97 6.74 -6.38 -5.69
C PRO A 97 6.48 -7.87 -5.98
N PRO A 98 6.54 -8.77 -4.98
CA PRO A 98 6.25 -10.18 -5.18
C PRO A 98 4.76 -10.40 -5.54
N GLN A 99 4.48 -11.38 -6.42
CA GLN A 99 3.09 -11.75 -6.75
C GLN A 99 2.35 -12.24 -5.50
N ALA A 100 2.96 -13.13 -4.73
CA ALA A 100 2.36 -13.66 -3.51
C ALA A 100 1.93 -12.57 -2.52
N SER A 101 2.70 -11.49 -2.40
CA SER A 101 2.35 -10.37 -1.52
C SER A 101 1.14 -9.60 -2.05
N ARG A 102 0.98 -9.46 -3.38
CA ARG A 102 -0.23 -8.88 -3.98
C ARG A 102 -1.45 -9.77 -3.75
N ASP A 103 -1.29 -11.08 -3.94
CA ASP A 103 -2.37 -12.05 -3.74
C ASP A 103 -2.86 -12.02 -2.27
N ILE A 104 -1.94 -11.84 -1.31
CA ILE A 104 -2.29 -11.66 0.11
C ILE A 104 -3.14 -10.40 0.34
N VAL A 105 -2.82 -9.29 -0.33
CA VAL A 105 -3.60 -8.04 -0.23
C VAL A 105 -4.99 -8.25 -0.81
N GLU A 106 -5.07 -8.79 -2.02
CA GLU A 106 -6.33 -9.06 -2.72
C GLU A 106 -7.23 -9.99 -1.90
N GLN A 107 -6.67 -11.11 -1.42
CA GLN A 107 -7.41 -12.06 -0.59
C GLN A 107 -7.85 -11.42 0.73
N GLY A 108 -6.99 -10.66 1.40
CA GLY A 108 -7.33 -9.99 2.66
C GLY A 108 -8.45 -8.96 2.51
N PHE A 109 -8.49 -8.22 1.39
CA PHE A 109 -9.60 -7.32 1.08
C PHE A 109 -10.88 -8.09 0.77
N ALA A 110 -10.81 -9.16 -0.02
CA ALA A 110 -11.96 -10.00 -0.32
C ALA A 110 -12.56 -10.63 0.96
N ASP A 111 -11.71 -11.21 1.81
CA ASP A 111 -12.12 -11.84 3.07
C ASP A 111 -12.72 -10.82 4.05
N ALA A 112 -12.14 -9.61 4.13
CA ALA A 112 -12.69 -8.53 4.93
C ALA A 112 -14.08 -8.12 4.43
N GLY A 113 -14.26 -7.99 3.11
CA GLY A 113 -15.56 -7.68 2.49
C GLY A 113 -16.61 -8.74 2.81
N VAL A 114 -16.27 -10.02 2.64
CA VAL A 114 -17.17 -11.14 2.99
C VAL A 114 -17.56 -11.12 4.47
N ALA A 115 -16.60 -10.85 5.36
CA ALA A 115 -16.86 -10.77 6.79
C ALA A 115 -17.79 -9.59 7.13
N LEU A 116 -17.56 -8.41 6.54
CA LEU A 116 -18.43 -7.24 6.69
C LEU A 116 -19.85 -7.51 6.15
N ASP A 117 -19.98 -8.16 5.00
CA ASP A 117 -21.27 -8.55 4.42
C ASP A 117 -22.05 -9.56 5.26
N SER A 118 -21.36 -10.32 6.11
CA SER A 118 -22.01 -11.27 7.02
C SER A 118 -22.62 -10.63 8.27
N ILE A 119 -22.33 -9.35 8.53
CA ILE A 119 -22.86 -8.61 9.68
C ILE A 119 -24.32 -8.27 9.43
N VAL A 120 -25.21 -8.80 10.28
CA VAL A 120 -26.64 -8.49 10.29
C VAL A 120 -26.98 -7.84 11.62
N SER A 121 -27.35 -6.55 11.58
CA SER A 121 -27.71 -5.79 12.78
C SER A 121 -28.99 -4.99 12.55
N THR A 122 -29.76 -4.78 13.63
CA THR A 122 -30.89 -3.84 13.65
C THR A 122 -30.49 -2.47 14.23
N ASP A 123 -29.27 -2.35 14.75
CA ASP A 123 -28.75 -1.08 15.26
C ASP A 123 -28.33 -0.18 14.08
N PRO A 124 -28.97 0.98 13.89
CA PRO A 124 -28.63 1.88 12.78
C PRO A 124 -27.19 2.41 12.86
N ALA A 125 -26.58 2.51 14.04
CA ALA A 125 -25.19 2.94 14.18
C ALA A 125 -24.22 1.88 13.63
N ILE A 126 -24.45 0.61 13.97
CA ILE A 126 -23.65 -0.51 13.44
C ILE A 126 -23.79 -0.61 11.92
N LEU A 127 -25.01 -0.46 11.39
CA LEU A 127 -25.23 -0.49 9.94
C LEU A 127 -24.50 0.64 9.21
N ALA A 128 -24.48 1.85 9.79
CA ALA A 128 -23.73 2.98 9.24
C ALA A 128 -22.23 2.69 9.22
N GLN A 129 -21.66 2.21 10.33
CA GLN A 129 -20.23 1.86 10.42
C GLN A 129 -19.83 0.74 9.47
N VAL A 130 -20.66 -0.31 9.34
CA VAL A 130 -20.40 -1.39 8.36
C VAL A 130 -20.43 -0.84 6.94
N THR A 131 -21.32 0.09 6.63
CA THR A 131 -21.39 0.74 5.32
C THR A 131 -20.14 1.57 5.06
N GLU A 132 -19.73 2.41 6.01
CA GLU A 132 -18.51 3.24 5.89
C GLU A 132 -17.25 2.38 5.76
N ALA A 133 -17.14 1.30 6.54
CA ALA A 133 -16.05 0.34 6.42
C ALA A 133 -15.97 -0.27 5.00
N LYS A 134 -17.11 -0.62 4.41
CA LYS A 134 -17.17 -1.19 3.05
C LYS A 134 -16.79 -0.17 1.98
N ASP A 135 -17.30 1.06 2.08
CA ASP A 135 -16.96 2.13 1.14
C ASP A 135 -15.46 2.45 1.17
N ASP A 136 -14.85 2.44 2.36
CA ASP A 136 -13.42 2.63 2.51
C ASP A 136 -12.61 1.43 1.98
N LEU A 137 -13.09 0.20 2.18
CA LEU A 137 -12.45 -0.99 1.64
C LEU A 137 -12.47 -0.99 0.10
N GLU A 138 -13.60 -0.63 -0.51
CA GLU A 138 -13.72 -0.48 -1.97
C GLU A 138 -12.83 0.64 -2.51
N SER A 139 -12.73 1.76 -1.76
CA SER A 139 -11.80 2.84 -2.08
C SER A 139 -10.33 2.38 -2.04
N ALA A 140 -9.96 1.54 -1.06
CA ALA A 140 -8.63 0.95 -0.98
C ALA A 140 -8.36 0.01 -2.17
N ALA A 141 -9.32 -0.84 -2.51
CA ALA A 141 -9.21 -1.77 -3.64
C ALA A 141 -9.04 -1.01 -4.97
N SER A 142 -9.87 0.00 -5.20
CA SER A 142 -9.81 0.86 -6.40
C SER A 142 -8.47 1.60 -6.51
N ALA A 143 -7.95 2.11 -5.39
CA ALA A 143 -6.62 2.72 -5.37
C ALA A 143 -5.50 1.70 -5.66
N GLY A 144 -5.67 0.44 -5.23
CA GLY A 144 -4.82 -0.69 -5.62
C GLY A 144 -4.76 -0.91 -7.12
N GLU A 145 -5.92 -0.90 -7.80
CA GLU A 145 -6.00 -1.01 -9.26
C GLU A 145 -5.31 0.16 -9.97
N LEU A 146 -5.44 1.38 -9.45
CA LEU A 146 -4.73 2.54 -9.97
C LEU A 146 -3.21 2.39 -9.85
N VAL A 147 -2.70 1.79 -8.78
CA VAL A 147 -1.28 1.48 -8.66
C VAL A 147 -0.83 0.49 -9.73
N ILE A 148 -1.61 -0.56 -9.97
CA ILE A 148 -1.29 -1.56 -11.01
C ILE A 148 -1.29 -0.92 -12.40
N ALA A 149 -2.24 -0.01 -12.67
CA ALA A 149 -2.38 0.62 -13.97
C ALA A 149 -1.27 1.66 -14.27
N ASN A 150 -0.71 2.32 -13.24
CA ASN A 150 0.09 3.53 -13.43
C ASN A 150 1.56 3.47 -12.96
N CYS A 151 2.05 2.43 -12.25
CA CYS A 151 3.27 2.53 -11.41
C CYS A 151 4.51 1.65 -11.69
#